data_AF-A0A7X3ZNC5-F1
#
_entry.id   AF-A0A7X3ZNC5-F1
#
_cell.length_a   1.000
_cell.length_b   1.000
_cell.length_c   1.000
_cell.angle_alpha   90.00
_cell.angle_beta   90.00
_cell.angle_gamma   90.00
#
_symmetry.space_group_name_H-M   'P 1'
#
loop_
_entity.id
_entity.type
_entity.pdbx_description
1 polymer ?
#
loop_
_entity_poly.entity_id
_entity_poly.type
_entity_poly.pdbx_seq_one_letter_code
_entity_poly.pdbx_strand_id
1 'polypeptide(L)'
;MDNNMQKTYTTIPITVVFGLITLLGCASHKTARVQDYNQFAIKTAQAGLWNEAIFRWNQIISIDPDNAAAHNNLGVGYEALGMIEEAKSAYQRATELNPDSKYYRINYRRCRLHIRRSGAETNETESESTDQLIENTHGNPSDAQ
;
A
#
# COMPACT_ATOMS: atom_id res chain seq x y z
N MET A 1 9.72 25.17 59.46
CA MET A 1 9.34 24.14 58.47
C MET A 1 8.48 24.85 57.47
N ASP A 2 8.95 25.03 56.24
CA ASP A 2 8.11 24.88 55.06
C ASP A 2 9.01 24.70 53.83
N ASN A 3 8.74 23.58 53.16
CA ASN A 3 9.51 22.96 52.11
C ASN A 3 9.37 23.75 50.80
N ASN A 4 10.52 24.04 50.21
CA ASN A 4 10.88 23.66 48.85
C ASN A 4 9.69 23.39 47.90
N MET A 5 9.30 24.39 47.12
CA MET A 5 8.67 24.17 45.83
C MET A 5 9.08 25.26 44.85
N GLN A 6 10.37 25.33 44.53
CA GLN A 6 10.83 25.99 43.31
C GLN A 6 10.29 25.18 42.12
N LYS A 7 9.15 25.59 41.56
CA LYS A 7 8.71 25.11 40.25
C LYS A 7 9.71 25.61 39.22
N THR A 8 10.64 24.76 38.82
CA THR A 8 11.55 24.99 37.70
C THR A 8 10.77 24.90 36.40
N TYR A 9 10.16 26.02 36.00
CA TYR A 9 9.61 26.17 34.66
C TYR A 9 10.77 26.32 33.67
N THR A 10 11.19 25.21 33.05
CA THR A 10 12.05 25.23 31.87
C THR A 10 11.35 26.04 30.77
N THR A 11 11.80 27.28 30.54
CA THR A 11 11.23 28.19 29.56
C THR A 11 11.63 27.72 28.16
N ILE A 12 10.72 27.03 27.46
CA ILE A 12 10.93 26.67 26.05
C ILE A 12 10.77 27.96 25.23
N PRO A 13 11.78 28.37 24.44
CA PRO A 13 11.69 29.61 23.68
C PRO A 13 10.55 29.53 22.66
N ILE A 14 9.78 30.62 22.53
CA ILE A 14 8.58 30.72 21.67
C ILE A 14 8.90 30.30 20.21
N THR A 15 10.13 30.50 19.75
CA THR A 15 10.62 30.07 18.43
C THR A 15 10.59 28.56 18.23
N VAL A 16 10.88 27.78 19.28
CA VAL A 16 10.81 26.30 19.25
C VAL A 16 9.36 25.83 19.23
N VAL A 17 8.47 26.52 19.95
CA VAL A 17 7.02 26.23 19.93
C VAL A 17 6.41 26.54 18.55
N PHE A 18 6.76 27.67 17.95
CA PHE A 18 6.32 28.03 16.59
C PHE A 18 6.86 27.07 15.52
N GLY A 19 8.13 26.67 15.62
CA GLY A 19 8.73 25.69 14.70
C GLY A 19 8.06 24.33 14.73
N LEU A 20 7.66 23.85 15.92
CA LEU A 20 6.92 22.60 16.09
C LEU A 20 5.50 22.69 15.52
N ILE A 21 4.80 23.82 15.71
CA ILE A 21 3.44 24.03 15.16
C ILE A 21 3.48 24.03 13.63
N THR A 22 4.47 24.66 13.00
CA THR A 22 4.57 24.70 11.52
C THR A 22 4.84 23.33 10.91
N LEU A 23 5.64 22.48 11.56
CA LEU A 23 5.92 21.12 11.10
C LEU A 23 4.70 20.19 11.25
N LEU A 24 3.95 20.32 12.34
CA LEU A 24 2.72 19.55 12.57
C LEU A 24 1.58 19.97 11.62
N GLY A 25 1.52 21.24 11.24
CA GLY A 25 0.48 21.79 10.37
C GLY A 25 0.49 21.23 8.95
N CYS A 26 1.67 21.07 8.33
CA CYS A 26 1.78 20.55 6.95
C CYS A 26 1.43 19.07 6.83
N ALA A 27 1.84 18.24 7.80
CA ALA A 27 1.53 16.82 7.80
C ALA A 27 0.02 16.56 7.99
N SER A 28 -0.64 17.33 8.86
CA SER A 28 -2.06 17.14 9.17
C SER A 28 -2.99 17.43 7.97
N HIS A 29 -2.69 18.46 7.18
CA HIS A 29 -3.50 18.79 5.98
C HIS A 29 -3.36 17.78 4.84
N LYS A 30 -2.17 17.20 4.65
CA LYS A 30 -1.92 16.19 3.60
C LYS A 30 -2.74 14.92 3.88
N THR A 31 -2.75 14.46 5.13
CA THR A 31 -3.47 13.26 5.55
C THR A 31 -4.98 13.42 5.47
N ALA A 32 -5.53 14.57 5.88
CA ALA A 32 -6.97 14.85 5.78
C ALA A 32 -7.47 14.75 4.33
N ARG A 33 -6.74 15.35 3.38
CA ARG A 33 -7.10 15.30 1.95
C ARG A 33 -7.08 13.88 1.38
N VAL A 34 -6.07 13.08 1.74
CA VAL A 34 -5.99 11.66 1.31
C VAL A 34 -7.18 10.88 1.83
N GLN A 35 -7.56 11.10 3.08
CA GLN A 35 -8.72 10.43 3.69
C GLN A 35 -10.03 10.81 2.96
N ASP A 36 -10.24 12.09 2.68
CA ASP A 36 -11.42 12.57 1.94
C ASP A 36 -11.50 11.95 0.54
N TYR A 37 -10.37 11.91 -0.18
CA TYR A 37 -10.30 11.27 -1.49
C TYR A 37 -10.61 9.78 -1.41
N ASN A 38 -10.07 9.08 -0.40
CA ASN A 38 -10.30 7.65 -0.25
C ASN A 38 -11.77 7.35 0.08
N GLN A 39 -12.38 8.12 0.98
CA GLN A 39 -13.78 7.96 1.32
C GLN A 39 -14.70 8.21 0.12
N PHE A 40 -14.43 9.27 -0.66
CA PHE A 40 -15.16 9.53 -1.90
C PHE A 40 -15.01 8.37 -2.87
N ALA A 41 -13.78 7.91 -3.12
CA ALA A 41 -13.47 6.86 -4.08
C ALA A 41 -14.20 5.54 -3.74
N ILE A 42 -14.21 5.16 -2.46
CA ILE A 42 -14.93 3.98 -1.98
C ILE A 42 -16.44 4.13 -2.22
N LYS A 43 -17.01 5.30 -1.91
CA LYS A 43 -18.44 5.56 -2.11
C LYS A 43 -18.83 5.50 -3.59
N THR A 44 -18.02 6.07 -4.48
CA THR A 44 -18.30 6.03 -5.92
C THR A 44 -18.10 4.63 -6.50
N ALA A 45 -17.08 3.89 -6.06
CA ALA A 45 -16.88 2.49 -6.41
C ALA A 45 -18.09 1.61 -6.02
N GLN A 46 -18.62 1.80 -4.79
CA GLN A 46 -19.84 1.12 -4.33
C GLN A 46 -21.08 1.46 -5.18
N ALA A 47 -21.11 2.65 -5.77
CA ALA A 47 -22.17 3.08 -6.68
C ALA A 47 -21.93 2.65 -8.14
N GLY A 48 -20.84 1.91 -8.45
CA GLY A 48 -20.46 1.52 -9.80
C GLY A 48 -19.85 2.65 -10.66
N LEU A 49 -19.56 3.80 -10.04
CA LEU A 49 -18.94 4.98 -10.67
C LEU A 49 -17.41 4.83 -10.63
N TRP A 50 -16.91 3.89 -11.43
CA TRP A 50 -15.52 3.44 -11.38
C TRP A 50 -14.52 4.49 -11.89
N ASN A 51 -14.88 5.28 -12.90
CA ASN A 51 -14.01 6.35 -13.41
C ASN A 51 -13.73 7.42 -12.35
N GLU A 52 -14.76 7.78 -11.58
CA GLU A 52 -14.68 8.74 -10.49
C GLU A 52 -13.85 8.20 -9.31
N ALA A 53 -13.99 6.90 -9.02
CA ALA A 53 -13.18 6.23 -8.00
C ALA A 53 -11.69 6.22 -8.41
N ILE A 54 -11.39 5.80 -9.64
CA ILE A 54 -10.04 5.79 -10.22
C ILE A 54 -9.43 7.19 -10.20
N PHE A 55 -10.19 8.20 -10.59
CA PHE A 55 -9.73 9.59 -10.55
C PHE A 55 -9.25 9.98 -9.14
N ARG A 56 -10.02 9.65 -8.09
CA ARG A 56 -9.62 9.96 -6.72
C ARG A 56 -8.45 9.14 -6.21
N TRP A 57 -8.35 7.85 -6.53
CA TRP A 57 -7.17 7.06 -6.15
C TRP A 57 -5.91 7.57 -6.85
N ASN A 58 -5.98 8.03 -8.10
CA ASN A 58 -4.86 8.73 -8.76
C ASN A 58 -4.46 10.02 -8.04
N GLN A 59 -5.41 10.78 -7.49
CA GLN A 59 -5.09 11.95 -6.66
C GLN A 59 -4.45 11.58 -5.32
N ILE A 60 -4.73 10.40 -4.76
CA ILE A 60 -3.99 9.90 -3.59
C ILE A 60 -2.55 9.58 -4.00
N ILE A 61 -2.35 8.91 -5.14
CA ILE A 61 -1.02 8.55 -5.65
C ILE A 61 -0.18 9.78 -6.00
N SER A 62 -0.79 10.87 -6.50
CA SER A 62 -0.05 12.11 -6.75
C SER A 62 0.44 12.79 -5.46
N ILE A 63 -0.23 12.54 -4.34
CA ILE A 63 0.13 13.02 -3.00
C ILE A 63 1.14 12.07 -2.33
N ASP A 64 0.92 10.77 -2.47
CA ASP A 64 1.69 9.68 -1.89
C ASP A 64 1.88 8.55 -2.92
N PRO A 65 2.96 8.61 -3.73
CA PRO A 65 3.21 7.64 -4.80
C PRO A 65 3.37 6.19 -4.31
N ASP A 66 3.72 6.02 -3.04
CA ASP A 66 4.01 4.73 -2.41
C ASP A 66 2.81 4.20 -1.61
N ASN A 67 1.63 4.78 -1.82
CA ASN A 67 0.39 4.31 -1.20
C ASN A 67 -0.08 2.98 -1.80
N ALA A 68 0.40 1.86 -1.25
CA ALA A 68 0.08 0.51 -1.72
C ALA A 68 -1.44 0.24 -1.80
N ALA A 69 -2.22 0.77 -0.86
CA ALA A 69 -3.67 0.60 -0.86
C ALA A 69 -4.36 1.31 -2.04
N ALA A 70 -3.92 2.53 -2.38
CA ALA A 70 -4.45 3.25 -3.54
C ALA A 70 -4.13 2.54 -4.86
N HIS A 71 -2.91 2.00 -5.01
CA HIS A 71 -2.55 1.17 -6.17
C HIS A 71 -3.40 -0.10 -6.26
N ASN A 72 -3.62 -0.80 -5.14
CA ASN A 72 -4.50 -1.97 -5.14
C ASN A 72 -5.94 -1.60 -5.53
N ASN A 73 -6.45 -0.47 -5.04
CA ASN A 73 -7.81 -0.04 -5.36
C ASN A 73 -7.96 0.42 -6.81
N LEU A 74 -6.92 1.04 -7.41
CA LEU A 74 -6.86 1.25 -8.86
C LEU A 74 -7.00 -0.07 -9.61
N GLY A 75 -6.31 -1.13 -9.16
CA GLY A 75 -6.44 -2.46 -9.72
C GLY A 75 -7.89 -2.95 -9.76
N VAL A 76 -8.62 -2.77 -8.66
CA VAL A 76 -10.05 -3.12 -8.57
C VAL A 76 -10.89 -2.27 -9.53
N GLY A 77 -10.64 -0.97 -9.59
CA GLY A 77 -11.37 -0.06 -10.49
C GLY A 77 -11.15 -0.41 -11.97
N TYR A 78 -9.91 -0.69 -12.36
CA TYR A 78 -9.57 -1.09 -13.72
C TYR A 78 -10.15 -2.46 -14.09
N GLU A 79 -10.14 -3.45 -13.19
CA GLU A 79 -10.84 -4.73 -13.40
C GLU A 79 -12.33 -4.51 -13.67
N ALA A 80 -12.98 -3.63 -12.90
CA ALA A 80 -14.40 -3.35 -13.04
C ALA A 80 -14.76 -2.66 -14.38
N LEU A 81 -13.79 -1.97 -14.99
CA LEU A 81 -13.92 -1.37 -16.33
C LEU A 81 -13.45 -2.29 -17.46
N GLY A 82 -12.97 -3.51 -17.16
CA GLY A 82 -12.42 -4.44 -18.15
C GLY A 82 -11.02 -4.07 -18.64
N MET A 83 -10.35 -3.12 -18.00
CA MET A 83 -8.99 -2.66 -18.31
C MET A 83 -7.96 -3.56 -17.60
N ILE A 84 -7.86 -4.81 -18.04
CA ILE A 84 -7.20 -5.87 -17.24
C ILE A 84 -5.67 -5.68 -17.17
N GLU A 85 -5.02 -5.13 -18.19
CA GLU A 85 -3.56 -4.90 -18.17
C GLU A 85 -3.17 -3.74 -17.23
N GLU A 86 -3.98 -2.67 -17.20
CA GLU A 86 -3.84 -1.58 -16.25
C GLU A 86 -4.09 -2.06 -14.82
N ALA A 87 -5.08 -2.95 -14.64
CA ALA A 87 -5.33 -3.57 -13.35
C ALA A 87 -4.14 -4.38 -12.84
N LYS A 88 -3.57 -5.23 -13.72
CA LYS A 88 -2.37 -6.02 -13.42
C LYS A 88 -1.22 -5.13 -12.97
N SER A 89 -0.97 -4.05 -13.71
CA SER A 89 0.11 -3.09 -13.40
C SER A 89 -0.09 -2.43 -12.03
N ALA A 90 -1.33 -2.01 -11.72
CA ALA A 90 -1.65 -1.39 -10.44
C ALA A 90 -1.52 -2.37 -9.25
N TYR A 91 -2.00 -3.62 -9.42
CA TYR A 91 -1.83 -4.65 -8.40
C TYR A 91 -0.37 -5.04 -8.19
N GLN A 92 0.41 -5.13 -9.27
CA GLN A 92 1.85 -5.39 -9.18
C GLN A 92 2.52 -4.30 -8.34
N ARG A 93 2.24 -3.02 -8.61
CA ARG A 93 2.80 -1.91 -7.83
C ARG A 93 2.43 -2.00 -6.35
N ALA A 94 1.20 -2.37 -6.02
CA ALA A 94 0.79 -2.59 -4.63
C ALA A 94 1.58 -3.71 -3.94
N THR A 95 1.90 -4.80 -4.66
CA THR A 95 2.73 -5.89 -4.13
C THR A 95 4.20 -5.53 -3.97
N GLU A 96 4.75 -4.70 -4.85
CA GLU A 96 6.12 -4.18 -4.73
C GLU A 96 6.27 -3.26 -3.52
N LEU A 97 5.26 -2.42 -3.26
CA LEU A 97 5.24 -1.47 -2.15
C LEU A 97 5.02 -2.14 -0.80
N ASN A 98 4.28 -3.25 -0.75
CA ASN A 98 4.05 -4.02 0.45
C ASN A 98 4.08 -5.53 0.15
N PRO A 99 5.30 -6.12 0.10
CA PRO A 99 5.49 -7.51 -0.29
C PRO A 99 4.96 -8.53 0.73
N ASP A 100 4.75 -8.13 1.98
CA ASP A 100 4.24 -9.00 3.05
C ASP A 100 2.71 -9.12 3.04
N SER A 101 2.03 -8.19 2.39
CA SER A 101 0.57 -8.18 2.28
C SER A 101 0.07 -9.35 1.43
N LYS A 102 -0.42 -10.40 2.10
CA LYS A 102 -1.13 -11.51 1.45
C LYS A 102 -2.34 -11.02 0.64
N TYR A 103 -2.99 -9.94 1.09
CA TYR A 103 -4.15 -9.36 0.42
C TYR A 103 -3.81 -8.84 -0.98
N TYR A 104 -2.72 -8.06 -1.12
CA TYR A 104 -2.29 -7.54 -2.43
C TYR A 104 -1.81 -8.68 -3.35
N ARG A 105 -1.08 -9.65 -2.78
CA ARG A 105 -0.61 -10.83 -3.53
C ARG A 105 -1.76 -11.64 -4.13
N ILE A 106 -2.83 -11.85 -3.35
CA ILE A 106 -4.02 -12.58 -3.82
C ILE A 106 -4.71 -11.82 -4.97
N ASN A 107 -4.90 -10.50 -4.85
CA ASN A 107 -5.53 -9.70 -5.91
C ASN A 107 -4.69 -9.71 -7.20
N TYR A 108 -3.36 -9.53 -7.09
CA TYR A 108 -2.47 -9.61 -8.24
C TYR A 108 -2.50 -10.99 -8.91
N ARG A 109 -2.39 -12.06 -8.12
CA ARG A 109 -2.45 -13.44 -8.64
C ARG A 109 -3.78 -13.75 -9.31
N ARG A 110 -4.90 -13.28 -8.74
CA ARG A 110 -6.24 -13.40 -9.35
C ARG A 110 -6.27 -12.71 -10.71
N CYS A 111 -5.84 -11.46 -10.79
CA CYS A 111 -5.82 -10.68 -12.02
C CYS A 111 -4.97 -11.37 -13.12
N ARG A 112 -3.77 -11.87 -12.78
CA ARG A 112 -2.94 -12.64 -13.72
C ARG A 112 -3.62 -13.91 -14.23
N LEU A 113 -4.36 -14.62 -13.37
CA LEU A 113 -5.12 -15.80 -13.78
C LEU A 113 -6.28 -15.45 -14.70
N HIS A 114 -6.91 -14.28 -14.54
CA HIS A 114 -7.92 -13.79 -15.49
C HIS A 114 -7.30 -13.58 -16.87
N ILE A 115 -6.14 -12.91 -16.96
CA ILE A 115 -5.41 -12.69 -18.23
C ILE A 115 -5.03 -14.02 -18.88
N ARG A 116 -4.47 -14.96 -18.11
CA ARG A 116 -4.05 -16.28 -18.60
C ARG A 116 -5.21 -17.14 -19.10
N ARG A 117 -6.41 -16.94 -18.55
CA ARG A 117 -7.62 -17.64 -19.00
C ARG A 117 -8.27 -16.98 -20.21
N SER A 118 -8.16 -15.65 -20.33
CA SER A 118 -8.66 -14.91 -21.50
C SER A 118 -7.72 -15.00 -22.70
N GLY A 119 -6.41 -15.15 -22.47
CA GLY A 119 -5.39 -15.43 -23.48
C GLY A 119 -4.77 -16.79 -23.21
N ALA A 120 -5.25 -17.82 -23.92
CA ALA A 120 -4.69 -19.16 -23.85
C ALA A 120 -3.28 -19.18 -24.48
N GLU A 121 -2.26 -18.75 -23.72
CA GLU A 121 -0.87 -19.11 -24.00
C GLU A 121 -0.09 -19.52 -22.73
N THR A 122 0.65 -20.58 -22.98
CA THR A 122 1.51 -21.43 -22.18
C THR A 122 2.75 -20.72 -21.66
N ASN A 123 3.29 -21.20 -20.53
CA ASN A 123 4.60 -20.85 -19.95
C ASN A 123 4.65 -19.42 -19.39
N GLU A 124 4.29 -19.20 -18.13
CA GLU A 124 5.24 -19.25 -17.01
C GLU A 124 4.59 -19.91 -15.78
N THR A 125 4.84 -21.20 -15.61
CA THR A 125 4.87 -21.83 -14.29
C THR A 125 6.33 -21.94 -13.90
N GLU A 126 6.89 -20.90 -13.28
CA GLU A 126 8.09 -20.99 -12.44
C GLU A 126 8.31 -19.63 -11.76
N SER A 127 7.89 -19.50 -10.50
CA SER A 127 8.49 -18.60 -9.50
C SER A 127 7.69 -18.58 -8.18
N GLU A 128 6.47 -19.11 -8.12
CA GLU A 128 5.67 -19.07 -6.87
C GLU A 128 5.65 -20.38 -6.06
N SER A 129 6.56 -21.34 -6.29
CA SER A 129 6.63 -22.57 -5.47
C SER A 129 8.02 -23.04 -5.02
N THR A 130 9.12 -22.36 -5.36
CA THR A 130 10.47 -22.77 -4.91
C THR A 130 10.97 -22.04 -3.66
N ASP A 131 10.49 -20.83 -3.38
CA ASP A 131 11.10 -20.00 -2.32
C ASP A 131 10.48 -20.17 -0.92
N GLN A 132 9.65 -21.20 -0.70
CA GLN A 132 9.14 -21.50 0.65
C GLN A 132 9.31 -22.95 1.12
N LEU A 133 9.91 -23.87 0.35
CA LEU A 133 9.97 -25.29 0.77
C LEU A 133 11.26 -26.09 0.46
N ILE A 134 12.33 -25.54 -0.16
CA ILE A 134 13.54 -26.35 -0.44
C ILE A 134 14.83 -25.78 0.16
N GLU A 135 14.86 -24.54 0.65
CA GLU A 135 16.03 -24.01 1.36
C GLU A 135 15.81 -23.98 2.87
N ASN A 136 15.56 -25.17 3.44
CA ASN A 136 15.87 -25.50 4.83
C ASN A 136 16.07 -27.02 4.93
N THR A 137 17.19 -27.45 4.34
CA THR A 137 18.11 -28.47 4.87
C THR A 137 17.55 -29.87 5.17
N HIS A 138 17.54 -30.73 4.14
CA HIS A 138 18.09 -32.08 4.31
C HIS A 138 19.62 -31.97 4.43
N GLY A 139 20.12 -31.78 5.65
CA GLY A 139 21.49 -32.07 6.00
C GLY A 139 21.55 -33.45 6.66
N ASN A 140 21.65 -34.52 5.85
CA ASN A 140 22.12 -35.81 6.34
C ASN A 140 23.54 -36.03 5.84
N PRO A 141 24.58 -35.83 6.67
CA PRO A 141 25.92 -36.31 6.35
C PRO A 141 26.06 -37.73 6.92
N SER A 142 25.56 -38.73 6.19
CA SER A 142 25.97 -40.12 6.43
C SER A 142 27.16 -40.56 5.57
N ASP A 143 27.75 -39.68 4.76
CA ASP A 143 28.83 -40.03 3.82
C ASP A 143 30.02 -39.05 3.90
N ALA A 144 30.52 -38.80 5.10
CA ALA A 144 31.90 -38.32 5.30
C ALA A 144 32.54 -39.18 6.39
N GLN A 145 33.67 -39.81 6.01
CA GLN A 145 34.40 -40.89 6.68
C GLN A 145 34.71 -40.67 8.16
#